data_AF-A0A1E3RD58-F1
#
_entry.id   AF-A0A1E3RD58-F1
#
_cell.length_a   1.000
_cell.length_b   1.000
_cell.length_c   1.000
_cell.angle_alpha   90.00
_cell.angle_beta   90.00
_cell.angle_gamma   90.00
#
_symmetry.space_group_name_H-M   'P 1'
#
loop_
_entity.id
_entity.type
_entity.pdbx_description
1 polymer ?
#
loop_
_entity_poly.entity_id
_entity_poly.type
_entity_poly.pdbx_seq_one_letter_code
_entity_poly.pdbx_strand_id
1 'polypeptide(L)'
;MTAVQVSLFAFELLPESTLRSGVDLMVRLVEAAGALVIVIGALIAIVKFFAALLRRDPVEFSSVRLTLGRFLALGLEFQLASDVLRTAISPSFEEIGKLAAIAAIRTALNYFLAKEIAAEQRAIEQRTAARTDHDPTAP
;
A
#
# COMPACT_ATOMS: atom_id res chain seq x y z
N MET A 1 -23.00 14.02 -47.59
CA MET A 1 -24.03 13.32 -46.77
C MET A 1 -23.50 12.05 -46.11
N THR A 2 -22.60 11.29 -46.74
CA THR A 2 -21.94 10.09 -46.17
C THR A 2 -20.98 10.34 -45.00
N ALA A 3 -20.24 11.45 -44.99
CA ALA A 3 -19.31 11.77 -43.89
C ALA A 3 -20.03 12.10 -42.56
N VAL A 4 -21.18 12.78 -42.63
CA VAL A 4 -22.02 13.07 -41.45
C VAL A 4 -22.68 11.79 -40.93
N GLN A 5 -23.09 10.90 -41.84
CA GLN A 5 -23.58 9.56 -41.48
C GLN A 5 -22.50 8.76 -40.75
N VAL A 6 -21.29 8.65 -41.30
CA VAL A 6 -20.15 7.95 -40.66
C VAL A 6 -19.80 8.58 -39.30
N SER A 7 -19.88 9.90 -39.16
CA SER A 7 -19.64 10.58 -37.89
C SER A 7 -20.74 10.32 -36.84
N LEU A 8 -22.00 10.18 -37.25
CA LEU A 8 -23.12 9.82 -36.36
C LEU A 8 -23.04 8.34 -35.97
N PHE A 9 -22.68 7.45 -36.91
CA PHE A 9 -22.41 6.04 -36.63
C PHE A 9 -21.18 5.88 -35.71
N ALA A 10 -20.10 6.65 -35.89
CA ALA A 10 -18.93 6.61 -35.00
C ALA A 10 -19.26 7.06 -33.57
N PHE A 11 -20.22 8.00 -33.42
CA PHE A 11 -20.72 8.43 -32.12
C PHE A 11 -21.70 7.39 -31.50
N GLU A 12 -22.39 6.60 -32.33
CA GLU A 12 -23.18 5.43 -31.91
C GLU A 12 -22.33 4.16 -31.64
N LEU A 13 -21.07 4.09 -32.13
CA LEU A 13 -20.15 2.95 -32.04
C LEU A 13 -19.07 3.04 -30.94
N LEU A 14 -19.15 4.03 -30.05
CA LEU A 14 -18.56 3.93 -28.71
C LEU A 14 -19.68 3.53 -27.72
N PRO A 15 -20.22 2.30 -27.81
CA PRO A 15 -21.21 1.86 -26.84
C PRO A 15 -20.57 1.92 -25.46
N GLU A 16 -21.30 2.37 -24.44
CA GLU A 16 -20.81 2.45 -23.06
C GLU A 16 -20.13 1.16 -22.60
N SER A 17 -20.52 0.01 -23.16
CA SER A 17 -19.89 -1.30 -22.92
C SER A 17 -18.43 -1.39 -23.37
N THR A 18 -18.06 -0.80 -24.51
CA THR A 18 -16.67 -0.82 -25.01
C THR A 18 -15.79 0.10 -24.17
N LEU A 19 -16.32 1.26 -23.77
CA LEU A 19 -15.62 2.18 -22.89
C LEU A 19 -15.42 1.56 -21.50
N ARG A 20 -16.46 0.94 -20.92
CA ARG A 20 -16.38 0.20 -19.65
C ARG A 20 -15.38 -0.95 -19.74
N SER A 21 -15.44 -1.77 -20.78
CA SER A 21 -14.50 -2.91 -20.95
C SER A 21 -13.05 -2.45 -21.10
N GLY A 22 -12.81 -1.34 -21.82
CA GLY A 22 -11.48 -0.77 -21.97
C GLY A 22 -10.93 -0.23 -20.65
N VAL A 23 -11.74 0.50 -19.88
CA VAL A 23 -11.32 1.02 -18.57
C VAL A 23 -11.16 -0.10 -17.54
N ASP A 24 -12.02 -1.12 -17.53
CA ASP A 24 -11.86 -2.31 -16.67
C ASP A 24 -10.53 -3.03 -16.94
N LEU A 25 -10.12 -3.12 -18.20
CA LEU A 25 -8.81 -3.66 -18.55
C LEU A 25 -7.69 -2.76 -18.02
N MET A 26 -7.79 -1.44 -18.18
CA MET A 26 -6.79 -0.50 -17.64
C MET A 26 -6.69 -0.59 -16.11
N VAL A 27 -7.82 -0.64 -15.41
CA VAL A 27 -7.90 -0.83 -13.96
C VAL A 27 -7.14 -2.09 -13.54
N ARG A 28 -7.42 -3.23 -14.17
CA ARG A 28 -6.74 -4.50 -13.86
C ARG A 28 -5.24 -4.44 -14.12
N LEU A 29 -4.82 -3.77 -15.20
CA LEU A 29 -3.40 -3.61 -15.51
C LEU A 29 -2.68 -2.73 -14.48
N VAL A 30 -3.32 -1.64 -14.05
CA VAL A 30 -2.79 -0.74 -13.02
C VAL A 30 -2.76 -1.44 -11.65
N GLU A 31 -3.80 -2.18 -11.28
CA GLU A 31 -3.83 -3.03 -10.08
C GLU A 31 -2.70 -4.06 -10.10
N ALA A 32 -2.51 -4.75 -11.22
CA ALA A 32 -1.46 -5.74 -11.38
C ALA A 32 -0.06 -5.11 -11.29
N ALA A 33 0.14 -3.93 -11.88
CA ALA A 33 1.39 -3.20 -11.78
C ALA A 33 1.69 -2.78 -10.33
N GLY A 34 0.71 -2.22 -9.62
CA GLY A 34 0.85 -1.85 -8.21
C GLY A 34 1.15 -3.06 -7.32
N ALA A 35 0.44 -4.17 -7.53
CA ALA A 35 0.69 -5.42 -6.82
C ALA A 35 2.11 -5.96 -7.09
N LEU A 36 2.55 -5.94 -8.35
CA LEU A 36 3.90 -6.39 -8.73
C LEU A 36 4.99 -5.54 -8.06
N VAL A 37 4.84 -4.21 -8.04
CA VAL A 37 5.77 -3.29 -7.36
C VAL A 37 5.87 -3.63 -5.87
N ILE A 38 4.73 -3.86 -5.20
CA ILE A 38 4.69 -4.24 -3.79
C ILE A 38 5.41 -5.58 -3.55
N VAL A 39 5.13 -6.59 -4.37
CA VAL A 39 5.77 -7.91 -4.26
C VAL A 39 7.28 -7.80 -4.45
N ILE A 40 7.74 -7.08 -5.47
CA ILE A 40 9.17 -6.85 -5.71
C ILE A 40 9.82 -6.19 -4.49
N GLY A 41 9.21 -5.12 -3.97
CA GLY A 41 9.71 -4.43 -2.79
C GLY A 41 9.78 -5.32 -1.55
N ALA A 42 8.76 -6.15 -1.33
CA ALA A 42 8.73 -7.11 -0.24
C ALA A 42 9.84 -8.15 -0.37
N LEU A 43 10.05 -8.72 -1.56
CA LEU A 43 11.12 -9.68 -1.81
C LEU A 43 12.52 -9.07 -1.56
N ILE A 44 12.76 -7.85 -2.06
CA ILE A 44 14.01 -7.11 -1.81
C ILE A 44 14.21 -6.88 -0.31
N ALA A 45 13.16 -6.44 0.39
CA ALA A 45 13.21 -6.19 1.82
C ALA A 45 13.51 -7.47 2.63
N ILE A 46 12.91 -8.60 2.27
CA ILE A 46 13.17 -9.91 2.89
C ILE A 46 14.64 -10.31 2.73
N VAL A 47 15.19 -10.22 1.51
CA VAL A 47 16.60 -10.56 1.27
C VAL A 47 17.53 -9.67 2.11
N LYS A 48 17.29 -8.35 2.11
CA LYS A 48 18.09 -7.41 2.91
C LYS A 48 17.92 -7.63 4.43
N PHE A 49 16.74 -8.03 4.87
CA PHE A 49 16.47 -8.36 6.28
C PHE A 49 17.32 -9.55 6.75
N PHE A 50 17.38 -10.63 5.98
CA PHE A 50 18.22 -11.77 6.34
C PHE A 50 19.71 -11.43 6.37
N ALA A 51 20.18 -10.58 5.44
CA ALA A 51 21.55 -10.08 5.46
C ALA A 51 21.85 -9.23 6.70
N ALA A 52 20.94 -8.31 7.06
CA ALA A 52 21.06 -7.46 8.25
C ALA A 52 21.03 -8.26 9.56
N LEU A 53 20.21 -9.31 9.63
CA LEU A 53 20.12 -10.19 10.78
C LEU A 53 21.43 -10.94 11.02
N LEU A 54 22.11 -11.36 9.95
CA LEU A 54 23.40 -12.04 10.03
C LEU A 54 24.52 -11.09 10.51
N ARG A 55 24.41 -9.79 10.22
CA ARG A 55 25.37 -8.75 10.60
C ARG A 55 25.09 -8.07 11.94
N ARG A 56 23.87 -8.20 12.48
CA ARG A 56 23.40 -7.56 13.73
C ARG A 56 23.58 -6.03 13.78
N ASP A 57 23.52 -5.35 12.63
CA ASP A 57 23.68 -3.90 12.54
C ASP A 57 22.33 -3.15 12.53
N PRO A 58 22.02 -2.32 13.55
CA PRO A 58 20.78 -1.53 13.61
C PRO A 58 20.56 -0.57 12.42
N VAL A 59 21.65 -0.11 11.78
CA VAL A 59 21.58 0.81 10.63
C VAL A 59 21.06 0.08 9.39
N GLU A 60 21.45 -1.19 9.20
CA GLU A 60 20.96 -2.01 8.08
C GLU A 60 19.45 -2.30 8.22
N PHE A 61 18.92 -2.50 9.44
CA PHE A 61 17.47 -2.67 9.67
C PHE A 61 16.65 -1.44 9.25
N SER A 62 17.15 -0.24 9.52
CA SER A 62 16.48 1.00 9.09
C SER A 62 16.44 1.11 7.56
N SER A 63 17.50 0.68 6.87
CA SER A 63 17.55 0.64 5.40
C SER A 63 16.53 -0.34 4.80
N VAL A 64 16.29 -1.48 5.44
CA VAL A 64 15.25 -2.44 5.01
C VAL A 64 13.87 -1.78 5.04
N ARG A 65 13.51 -1.15 6.17
CA ARG A 65 12.22 -0.48 6.35
C ARG A 65 12.02 0.65 5.34
N LEU A 66 13.05 1.47 5.10
CA LEU A 66 13.00 2.55 4.11
C LEU A 66 12.83 2.03 2.68
N THR A 67 13.50 0.92 2.34
CA THR A 67 13.37 0.28 1.03
C THR A 67 11.95 -0.21 0.84
N LEU A 68 11.42 -1.00 1.79
CA LEU A 68 10.06 -1.52 1.75
C LEU A 68 9.03 -0.39 1.65
N GLY A 69 9.17 0.64 2.49
CA GLY A 69 8.28 1.79 2.52
C GLY A 69 8.19 2.52 1.18
N ARG A 70 9.30 2.61 0.43
CA ARG A 70 9.32 3.25 -0.90
C ARG A 70 8.56 2.45 -1.97
N PHE A 71 8.73 1.14 -1.98
CA PHE A 71 7.97 0.26 -2.88
C PHE A 71 6.48 0.22 -2.52
N LEU A 72 6.16 0.20 -1.22
CA LEU A 72 4.78 0.30 -0.77
C LEU A 72 4.16 1.63 -1.22
N ALA A 73 4.82 2.77 -0.98
CA ALA A 73 4.32 4.07 -1.42
C ALA A 73 4.01 4.10 -2.93
N LEU A 74 4.96 3.65 -3.76
CA LEU A 74 4.76 3.58 -5.21
C LEU A 74 3.61 2.64 -5.60
N GLY A 75 3.54 1.44 -5.01
CA GLY A 75 2.45 0.50 -5.28
C GLY A 75 1.07 1.06 -4.90
N LEU A 76 1.00 1.89 -3.85
CA LEU A 76 -0.21 2.57 -3.43
C LEU A 76 -0.61 3.71 -4.36
N GLU A 77 0.34 4.41 -4.98
CA GLU A 77 0.03 5.40 -6.02
C GLU A 77 -0.66 4.73 -7.22
N PHE A 78 -0.22 3.52 -7.61
CA PHE A 78 -0.91 2.74 -8.64
C PHE A 78 -2.32 2.31 -8.19
N GLN A 79 -2.48 1.79 -6.96
CA GLN A 79 -3.81 1.42 -6.44
C GLN A 79 -4.77 2.62 -6.43
N LEU A 80 -4.28 3.78 -5.98
CA LEU A 80 -5.04 5.03 -6.02
C LEU A 80 -5.44 5.41 -7.46
N ALA A 81 -4.53 5.25 -8.42
CA ALA A 81 -4.83 5.51 -9.82
C ALA A 81 -5.93 4.57 -10.37
N SER A 82 -5.91 3.28 -10.01
CA SER A 82 -7.00 2.35 -10.39
C SER A 82 -8.34 2.72 -9.74
N ASP A 83 -8.33 3.20 -8.50
CA ASP A 83 -9.55 3.65 -7.81
C ASP A 83 -10.14 4.92 -8.45
N VAL A 84 -9.29 5.87 -8.84
CA VAL A 84 -9.71 7.06 -9.60
C VAL A 84 -10.30 6.65 -10.96
N LEU A 85 -9.70 5.67 -11.65
CA LEU A 85 -10.24 5.16 -12.92
C LEU A 85 -11.61 4.52 -12.73
N ARG A 86 -11.80 3.65 -11.73
CA ARG A 86 -13.11 3.03 -11.41
C ARG A 86 -14.19 4.08 -11.14
N THR A 87 -13.88 5.06 -10.29
CA THR A 87 -14.83 6.12 -9.93
C THR A 87 -15.21 7.02 -11.10
N ALA A 88 -14.35 7.16 -12.12
CA ALA A 88 -14.60 8.00 -13.29
C ALA A 88 -15.63 7.41 -14.29
N ILE A 89 -15.70 6.08 -14.43
CA ILE A 89 -16.61 5.40 -15.38
C ILE A 89 -17.94 4.98 -14.76
N SER A 90 -17.98 4.71 -13.45
CA SER A 90 -19.20 4.31 -12.77
C SER A 90 -19.05 4.61 -11.28
N PRO A 91 -19.56 5.75 -10.77
CA PRO A 91 -19.60 6.01 -9.33
C PRO A 91 -20.64 5.06 -8.70
N SER A 92 -20.31 3.78 -8.58
CA SER A 92 -21.16 2.78 -7.97
C SER A 92 -20.91 2.79 -6.46
N PHE A 93 -21.99 2.84 -5.68
CA PHE A 93 -21.91 2.77 -4.22
C PHE A 93 -21.21 1.48 -3.73
N GLU A 94 -21.22 0.41 -4.53
CA GLU A 94 -20.55 -0.85 -4.22
C GLU A 94 -19.01 -0.72 -4.29
N GLU A 95 -18.47 -0.05 -5.31
CA GLU A 95 -17.02 0.18 -5.42
C GLU A 95 -16.53 1.16 -4.36
N ILE A 96 -17.30 2.22 -4.10
CA ILE A 96 -17.03 3.16 -3.00
C ILE A 96 -17.03 2.40 -1.66
N GLY A 97 -17.97 1.48 -1.46
CA GLY A 97 -18.04 0.62 -0.27
C GLY A 97 -16.82 -0.29 -0.11
N LYS A 98 -16.35 -0.93 -1.19
CA LYS A 98 -15.14 -1.78 -1.19
C LYS A 98 -13.89 -0.98 -0.82
N LEU A 99 -13.73 0.20 -1.42
CA LEU A 99 -12.60 1.08 -1.14
C LEU A 99 -12.61 1.57 0.32
N ALA A 100 -13.77 2.01 0.81
CA ALA A 100 -13.95 2.44 2.19
C ALA A 100 -13.64 1.31 3.19
N ALA A 101 -14.06 0.07 2.89
CA ALA A 101 -13.76 -1.09 3.74
C ALA A 101 -12.25 -1.38 3.80
N ILE A 102 -11.55 -1.37 2.65
CA ILE A 102 -10.09 -1.58 2.61
C ILE A 102 -9.35 -0.49 3.39
N ALA A 103 -9.75 0.78 3.20
CA ALA A 103 -9.16 1.91 3.91
C ALA A 103 -9.39 1.83 5.43
N ALA A 104 -10.58 1.44 5.87
CA ALA A 104 -10.92 1.25 7.27
C ALA A 104 -10.09 0.12 7.90
N ILE A 105 -9.99 -1.05 7.25
CA ILE A 105 -9.18 -2.17 7.72
C ILE A 105 -7.72 -1.75 7.86
N ARG A 106 -7.16 -1.10 6.84
CA ARG A 106 -5.77 -0.62 6.87
C ARG A 106 -5.53 0.33 8.03
N THR A 107 -6.44 1.26 8.25
CA THR A 107 -6.35 2.24 9.35
C THR A 107 -6.40 1.55 10.69
N ALA A 108 -7.34 0.63 10.89
CA ALA A 108 -7.48 -0.12 12.13
C ALA A 108 -6.25 -0.97 12.44
N LEU A 109 -5.74 -1.73 11.46
CA LEU A 109 -4.55 -2.57 11.64
C LEU A 109 -3.32 -1.73 11.96
N ASN A 110 -3.07 -0.65 11.20
CA ASN A 110 -1.93 0.24 11.46
C ASN A 110 -2.04 0.91 12.84
N TYR A 111 -3.25 1.29 13.26
CA TYR A 111 -3.49 1.86 14.58
C TYR A 111 -3.16 0.87 15.71
N PHE A 112 -3.67 -0.37 15.62
CA PHE A 112 -3.40 -1.40 16.62
C PHE A 112 -1.92 -1.75 16.71
N LEU A 113 -1.25 -1.91 15.57
CA LEU A 113 0.18 -2.19 15.53
C LEU A 113 1.00 -1.07 16.16
N ALA A 114 0.71 0.19 15.82
CA ALA A 114 1.39 1.35 16.42
C ALA A 114 1.20 1.40 17.93
N LYS A 115 -0.01 1.06 18.42
CA LYS A 115 -0.33 1.01 19.84
C LYS A 115 0.45 -0.10 20.56
N GLU A 116 0.54 -1.29 19.96
CA GLU A 116 1.27 -2.43 20.54
C GLU A 116 2.77 -2.14 20.66
N ILE A 117 3.38 -1.61 19.59
CA ILE A 117 4.79 -1.18 19.59
C ILE A 117 5.04 -0.12 20.68
N ALA A 118 4.15 0.87 20.82
CA ALA A 118 4.28 1.90 21.85
C ALA A 118 4.16 1.32 23.27
N ALA A 119 3.33 0.30 23.48
CA ALA A 119 3.20 -0.37 24.77
C ALA A 119 4.45 -1.17 25.12
N GLU A 120 5.00 -1.91 24.15
CA GLU A 120 6.22 -2.69 24.32
C GLU A 120 7.42 -1.79 24.64
N GLN A 121 7.57 -0.66 23.94
CA GLN A 121 8.65 0.29 24.17
C GLN A 121 8.64 0.86 25.60
N ARG A 122 7.46 1.23 26.12
CA ARG A 122 7.30 1.72 27.50
C ARG A 122 7.64 0.65 28.53
N ALA A 123 7.29 -0.61 28.27
CA ALA A 123 7.63 -1.72 29.17
C ALA A 123 9.15 -1.94 29.24
N ILE A 124 9.87 -1.77 28.13
CA ILE A 124 11.33 -1.85 28.07
C ILE A 124 11.98 -0.68 28.83
N GLU A 125 11.48 0.54 28.65
CA GLU A 125 11.96 1.74 29.35
C GLU A 125 11.82 1.59 30.88
N GLN A 126 10.66 1.11 31.35
CA GLN A 126 10.41 0.88 32.77
C GLN A 126 11.32 -0.20 33.37
N ARG A 127 11.57 -1.29 32.64
CA ARG A 127 12.51 -2.34 33.07
C ARG A 127 13.95 -1.83 33.13
N THR A 128 14.34 -0.96 32.20
CA THR A 128 15.68 -0.36 32.19
C THR A 128 15.85 0.59 33.37
N ALA A 129 14.88 1.48 33.62
CA ALA A 129 14.91 2.41 34.75
C ALA A 129 14.94 1.70 36.11
N ALA A 130 14.13 0.63 36.29
CA ALA A 130 14.12 -0.16 37.52
C ALA A 130 15.43 -0.93 37.77
N ARG A 131 16.17 -1.29 36.70
CA ARG A 131 17.48 -1.95 36.82
C ARG A 131 18.60 -0.99 37.22
N THR A 132 18.52 0.28 36.81
CA THR A 132 19.50 1.31 37.19
C THR A 132 19.39 1.72 38.66
N ASP A 133 18.20 1.61 39.27
CA ASP A 133 17.95 1.99 40.66
C ASP A 133 18.30 0.88 41.68
N HIS A 134 18.43 -0.38 41.22
CA HIS A 134 18.72 -1.54 42.06
C HIS A 134 20.14 -2.10 41.85
N ASP A 135 21.12 -1.26 41.50
CA ASP A 135 22.53 -1.66 41.52
C ASP A 135 23.19 -1.33 42.88
N PRO A 136 23.28 -2.29 43.82
CA PRO A 136 23.99 -2.10 45.09
C PRO A 136 25.52 -2.04 44.94
N THR A 137 26.05 -2.11 43.70
CA THR A 137 27.48 -2.01 43.39
C THR A 137 27.87 -0.75 42.62
N ALA A 138 26.97 0.22 42.49
CA ALA A 138 27.35 1.57 42.09
C ALA A 138 28.37 2.14 43.10
N PRO A 139 29.54 2.64 42.65
CA PRO A 139 30.65 3.04 43.52
C PRO A 139 30.33 4.24 44.42
#